data_AF-A0A251SW45-F1
#
_entry.id   AF-A0A251SW45-F1
#
_cell.length_a   1.000
_cell.length_b   1.000
_cell.length_c   1.000
_cell.angle_alpha   90.00
_cell.angle_beta   90.00
_cell.angle_gamma   90.00
#
_symmetry.space_group_name_H-M   'P 1'
#
loop_
_entity.id
_entity.type
_entity.pdbx_description
1 polymer ?
#
loop_
_entity_poly.entity_id
_entity_poly.type
_entity_poly.pdbx_seq_one_letter_code
_entity_poly.pdbx_strand_id
1 'polypeptide(L)'
;MDASFPNGVWPPNLHSLTIGKLKKPISQWGTQNLPNSVVELYLHGDDGVVSSSQFANSFPSSITHLEIIAFENLESFSMGLQRLNSLQHLTCLECPNLMDLPKALLHSLLSLKVLDCPKLEERCSKRGSYWPHISRIPYIRTQHAWNHEVDMKT
;
A
#
# COMPACT_ATOMS: atom_id res chain seq x y z
N MET A 1 15.76 -12.01 17.25
CA MET A 1 14.98 -13.15 16.73
C MET A 1 14.57 -12.81 15.31
N ASP A 2 15.23 -13.43 14.35
CA ASP A 2 14.86 -13.37 12.93
C ASP A 2 13.58 -14.19 12.77
N ALA A 3 12.44 -13.53 12.80
CA ALA A 3 11.18 -14.13 12.36
C ALA A 3 11.31 -14.35 10.84
N SER A 4 11.98 -15.44 10.48
CA SER A 4 11.87 -16.03 9.17
C SER A 4 10.41 -16.37 8.98
N PHE A 5 9.82 -15.97 7.87
CA PHE A 5 8.50 -16.46 7.49
C PHE A 5 8.48 -17.98 7.66
N PRO A 6 7.46 -18.57 8.31
CA PRO A 6 7.29 -20.01 8.23
C PRO A 6 7.30 -20.39 6.74
N ASN A 7 7.84 -21.55 6.39
CA ASN A 7 7.86 -22.06 5.01
C ASN A 7 6.42 -22.40 4.53
N GLY A 8 5.50 -21.45 4.62
CA GLY A 8 4.26 -21.60 5.38
C GLY A 8 3.07 -22.07 4.55
N VAL A 9 2.38 -23.06 5.08
CA VAL A 9 1.00 -23.38 4.70
C VAL A 9 0.11 -22.32 5.33
N TRP A 10 -0.50 -21.47 4.51
CA TRP A 10 -1.45 -20.47 5.01
C TRP A 10 -2.75 -21.13 5.47
N PRO A 11 -3.45 -20.55 6.46
CA PRO A 11 -4.80 -20.98 6.80
C PRO A 11 -5.72 -20.91 5.56
N PRO A 12 -6.58 -21.91 5.31
CA PRO A 12 -7.37 -22.00 4.08
C PRO A 12 -8.39 -20.88 3.89
N ASN A 13 -8.81 -20.22 4.99
CA ASN A 13 -9.77 -19.11 4.98
C ASN A 13 -9.13 -17.80 5.44
N LEU A 14 -7.82 -17.64 5.20
CA LEU A 14 -7.12 -16.41 5.55
C LEU A 14 -7.64 -15.25 4.69
N HIS A 15 -8.50 -14.41 5.29
CA HIS A 15 -9.11 -13.24 4.66
C HIS A 15 -8.24 -11.99 4.84
N SER A 16 -7.73 -11.81 6.05
CA SER A 16 -6.99 -10.62 6.47
C SER A 16 -5.60 -11.05 6.94
N LEU A 17 -4.58 -10.34 6.47
CA LEU A 17 -3.19 -10.64 6.81
C LEU A 17 -2.45 -9.36 7.19
N THR A 18 -1.90 -9.35 8.39
CA THR A 18 -1.01 -8.30 8.87
C THR A 18 0.41 -8.83 8.96
N ILE A 19 1.35 -8.09 8.38
CA ILE A 19 2.76 -8.45 8.35
C ILE A 19 3.56 -7.22 8.82
N GLY A 20 4.26 -7.35 9.94
CA GLY A 20 5.07 -6.28 10.52
C GLY A 20 6.52 -6.66 10.71
N LYS A 21 7.35 -5.68 11.12
CA LYS A 21 8.80 -5.85 11.36
C LYS A 21 9.53 -6.45 10.15
N LEU A 22 9.17 -5.96 8.97
CA LEU A 22 9.70 -6.48 7.72
C LEU A 22 11.15 -6.06 7.51
N LYS A 23 12.07 -6.96 7.88
CA LYS A 23 13.52 -6.77 7.70
C LYS A 23 14.05 -7.23 6.34
N LYS A 24 13.25 -7.98 5.59
CA LYS A 24 13.59 -8.51 4.27
C LYS A 24 12.61 -7.99 3.24
N PRO A 25 13.07 -7.61 2.03
CA PRO A 25 12.16 -7.27 0.94
C PRO A 25 11.18 -8.40 0.66
N ILE A 26 9.99 -8.02 0.19
CA ILE A 26 8.99 -8.98 -0.30
C ILE A 26 9.54 -9.87 -1.43
N SER A 27 10.52 -9.36 -2.20
CA SER A 27 11.24 -10.14 -3.20
C SER A 27 11.96 -11.37 -2.63
N GLN A 28 12.29 -11.35 -1.34
CA GLN A 28 12.94 -12.43 -0.61
C GLN A 28 11.95 -13.31 0.17
N TRP A 29 10.64 -13.12 0.01
CA TRP A 29 9.61 -13.96 0.66
C TRP A 29 9.49 -15.36 0.03
N GLY A 30 10.41 -15.74 -0.86
CA GLY A 30 10.44 -17.04 -1.50
C GLY A 30 9.28 -17.25 -2.47
N THR A 31 9.08 -18.48 -2.92
CA THR A 31 7.96 -18.92 -3.78
C THR A 31 6.60 -18.93 -3.06
N GLN A 32 6.52 -18.33 -1.87
CA GLN A 32 5.33 -18.29 -1.03
C GLN A 32 4.37 -17.24 -1.56
N ASN A 33 3.56 -17.61 -2.54
CA ASN A 33 2.44 -16.78 -2.95
C ASN A 33 1.50 -16.62 -1.73
N LEU A 34 1.16 -15.37 -1.40
CA LEU A 34 0.04 -15.10 -0.52
C LEU A 34 -1.20 -15.85 -1.07
N PRO A 35 -2.04 -16.44 -0.21
CA PRO A 35 -3.15 -17.23 -0.69
C PRO A 35 -4.14 -16.30 -1.38
N ASN A 36 -4.77 -16.77 -2.46
CA ASN A 36 -5.80 -16.01 -3.19
C ASN A 36 -7.03 -15.70 -2.32
N SER A 37 -7.15 -16.27 -1.12
CA SER A 37 -8.19 -15.92 -0.16
C SER A 37 -7.96 -14.57 0.53
N VAL A 38 -6.75 -14.00 0.48
CA VAL A 38 -6.45 -12.72 1.14
C VAL A 38 -7.13 -11.58 0.40
N VAL A 39 -7.94 -10.83 1.14
CA VAL A 39 -8.68 -9.67 0.67
C VAL A 39 -8.09 -8.39 1.27
N GLU A 40 -7.58 -8.47 2.50
CA GLU A 40 -7.01 -7.35 3.23
C GLU A 40 -5.55 -7.64 3.58
N LEU A 41 -4.66 -6.71 3.23
CA LEU A 41 -3.24 -6.82 3.50
C LEU A 41 -2.72 -5.56 4.20
N TYR A 42 -2.13 -5.75 5.38
CA TYR A 42 -1.53 -4.69 6.19
C TYR A 42 -0.03 -4.95 6.30
N LEU A 43 0.78 -4.01 5.83
CA LEU A 43 2.24 -4.08 5.85
C LEU A 43 2.77 -2.99 6.78
N HIS A 44 3.54 -3.39 7.78
CA HIS A 44 4.20 -2.47 8.70
C HIS A 44 5.72 -2.61 8.59
N GLY A 45 6.40 -1.48 8.39
CA GLY A 45 7.86 -1.40 8.36
C GLY A 45 8.50 -1.55 9.75
N ASP A 46 9.83 -1.46 9.79
CA ASP A 46 10.67 -1.47 10.99
C ASP A 46 11.61 -0.26 10.93
N ASP A 47 11.87 0.40 12.07
CA ASP A 47 12.54 1.72 12.15
C ASP A 47 14.06 1.71 11.83
N GLY A 48 14.66 0.54 11.66
CA GLY A 48 16.12 0.39 11.82
C GLY A 48 16.86 -0.39 10.74
N VAL A 49 16.19 -0.83 9.67
CA VAL A 49 16.84 -1.68 8.64
C VAL A 49 16.44 -1.24 7.24
N VAL A 50 17.43 -1.24 6.35
CA VAL A 50 17.35 -0.98 4.90
C VAL A 50 16.22 -1.81 4.29
N SER A 51 15.01 -1.23 4.25
CA SER A 51 13.92 -1.78 3.46
C SER A 51 14.31 -1.57 2.00
N SER A 52 14.60 -2.67 1.31
CA SER A 52 14.92 -2.61 -0.12
C SER A 52 13.78 -1.88 -0.86
N SER A 53 14.18 -0.97 -1.73
CA SER A 53 13.35 0.10 -2.32
C SER A 53 12.23 -0.38 -3.28
N GLN A 54 12.02 -1.70 -3.40
CA GLN A 54 11.10 -2.32 -4.34
C GLN A 54 10.51 -3.61 -3.74
N PHE A 55 9.18 -3.73 -3.76
CA PHE A 55 8.50 -5.01 -3.58
C PHE A 55 8.89 -5.97 -4.72
N ALA A 56 8.85 -7.29 -4.60
CA ALA A 56 8.82 -8.13 -5.82
C ALA A 56 8.04 -9.41 -5.56
N ASN A 57 7.39 -9.88 -6.62
CA ASN A 57 6.51 -11.05 -6.74
C ASN A 57 5.04 -10.84 -6.36
N SER A 58 4.21 -11.65 -7.01
CA SER A 58 2.78 -11.43 -7.29
C SER A 58 1.95 -11.34 -6.02
N PHE A 59 1.35 -10.18 -5.77
CA PHE A 59 0.23 -10.11 -4.84
C PHE A 59 -1.00 -10.80 -5.45
N PRO A 60 -1.87 -11.42 -4.63
CA PRO A 60 -3.09 -12.05 -5.10
C PRO A 60 -4.04 -10.96 -5.59
N SER A 61 -4.63 -11.18 -6.76
CA SER A 61 -5.52 -10.21 -7.40
C SER A 61 -6.85 -10.00 -6.65
N SER A 62 -7.11 -10.80 -5.61
CA SER A 62 -8.27 -10.70 -4.72
C SER A 62 -8.15 -9.60 -3.66
N ILE A 63 -6.96 -9.02 -3.47
CA ILE A 63 -6.78 -7.93 -2.50
C ILE A 63 -7.62 -6.73 -2.93
N THR A 64 -8.49 -6.31 -2.01
CA THR A 64 -9.32 -5.09 -2.15
C THR A 64 -8.84 -3.98 -1.23
N HIS A 65 -8.13 -4.31 -0.14
CA HIS A 65 -7.61 -3.36 0.84
C HIS A 65 -6.11 -3.57 1.06
N LEU A 66 -5.32 -2.51 0.88
CA LEU A 66 -3.89 -2.50 1.13
C LEU A 66 -3.51 -1.32 2.02
N GLU A 67 -2.83 -1.61 3.13
CA GLU A 67 -2.31 -0.61 4.05
C GLU A 67 -0.82 -0.79 4.26
N ILE A 68 -0.10 0.33 4.26
CA ILE A 68 1.36 0.37 4.29
C ILE A 68 1.79 1.48 5.23
N ILE A 69 2.48 1.10 6.30
CA ILE A 69 2.79 1.98 7.41
C ILE A 69 4.28 1.93 7.75
N ALA A 70 4.87 3.09 8.03
CA ALA A 70 6.20 3.22 8.64
C ALA A 70 7.34 2.57 7.83
N PHE A 71 7.29 2.71 6.49
CA PHE A 71 8.38 2.28 5.61
C PHE A 71 9.30 3.43 5.26
N GLU A 72 10.37 3.61 6.03
CA GLU A 72 11.29 4.73 5.85
C GLU A 72 12.07 4.69 4.54
N ASN A 73 12.51 3.51 4.09
CA ASN A 73 13.38 3.36 2.90
C ASN A 73 12.63 2.93 1.63
N LEU A 74 11.30 2.83 1.69
CA LEU A 74 10.50 2.45 0.53
C LEU A 74 10.38 3.63 -0.43
N GLU A 75 10.91 3.48 -1.64
CA GLU A 75 10.86 4.53 -2.66
C GLU A 75 9.74 4.32 -3.68
N SER A 76 9.45 3.07 -4.02
CA SER A 76 8.44 2.76 -5.03
C SER A 76 7.88 1.36 -4.86
N PHE A 77 6.71 1.14 -5.42
CA PHE A 77 6.20 -0.20 -5.60
C PHE A 77 6.67 -0.77 -6.93
N SER A 78 7.13 -2.01 -6.91
CA SER A 78 7.44 -2.70 -8.17
C SER A 78 6.18 -3.06 -8.95
N MET A 79 6.42 -3.70 -10.10
CA MET A 79 5.38 -4.29 -10.94
C MET A 79 4.48 -5.31 -10.22
N GLY A 80 4.86 -5.80 -9.03
CA GLY A 80 4.05 -6.75 -8.25
C GLY A 80 2.65 -6.21 -7.92
N LEU A 81 2.51 -4.91 -7.65
CA LEU A 81 1.19 -4.31 -7.40
C LEU A 81 0.40 -4.02 -8.68
N GLN A 82 1.02 -3.96 -9.86
CA GLN A 82 0.28 -3.67 -11.12
C GLN A 82 -0.83 -4.69 -11.41
N ARG A 83 -0.78 -5.86 -10.79
CA ARG A 83 -1.76 -6.95 -10.96
C ARG A 83 -2.94 -6.89 -9.98
N LEU A 84 -2.94 -5.96 -9.03
CA LEU A 84 -4.04 -5.79 -8.08
C LEU A 84 -5.23 -5.06 -8.71
N ASN A 85 -5.85 -5.71 -9.69
CA ASN A 85 -6.99 -5.15 -10.43
C ASN A 85 -8.24 -4.98 -9.57
N SER A 86 -8.33 -5.67 -8.43
CA SER A 86 -9.46 -5.58 -7.49
C SER A 86 -9.23 -4.59 -6.36
N LEU A 87 -8.09 -3.88 -6.34
CA LEU A 87 -7.77 -2.96 -5.25
C LEU A 87 -8.75 -1.79 -5.25
N GLN A 88 -9.40 -1.57 -4.13
CA GLN A 88 -10.40 -0.53 -3.91
C GLN A 88 -9.95 0.48 -2.85
N HIS A 89 -9.16 0.05 -1.86
CA HIS A 89 -8.76 0.88 -0.74
C HIS A 89 -7.24 0.81 -0.57
N LEU A 90 -6.59 1.97 -0.64
CA LEU A 90 -5.15 2.11 -0.43
C LEU A 90 -4.86 3.13 0.67
N THR A 91 -4.06 2.72 1.65
CA THR A 91 -3.53 3.58 2.70
C THR A 91 -2.00 3.53 2.71
N CYS A 92 -1.36 4.69 2.67
CA CYS A 92 0.06 4.88 2.94
C CYS A 92 0.20 5.87 4.11
N LEU A 93 0.96 5.48 5.12
CA LEU A 93 1.19 6.26 6.34
C LEU A 93 2.67 6.23 6.73
N GLU A 94 3.26 7.36 7.07
CA GLU A 94 4.64 7.45 7.59
C GLU A 94 5.67 6.78 6.65
N CYS A 95 5.54 6.99 5.34
CA CYS A 95 6.47 6.51 4.31
C CYS A 95 7.21 7.70 3.66
N PRO A 96 8.23 8.28 4.32
CA PRO A 96 8.85 9.56 3.90
C PRO A 96 9.53 9.51 2.54
N ASN A 97 10.06 8.35 2.14
CA ASN A 97 10.76 8.19 0.87
C ASN A 97 9.90 7.67 -0.28
N LEU A 98 8.62 7.36 -0.04
CA LEU A 98 7.75 6.78 -1.07
C LEU A 98 7.41 7.84 -2.11
N MET A 99 7.86 7.62 -3.35
CA MET A 99 7.76 8.57 -4.46
C MET A 99 6.69 8.23 -5.48
N ASP A 100 6.42 6.94 -5.71
CA ASP A 100 5.56 6.50 -6.82
C ASP A 100 4.71 5.27 -6.43
N LEU A 101 3.45 5.33 -6.81
CA LEU A 101 2.48 4.26 -6.96
C LEU A 101 2.31 3.88 -8.44
N PRO A 102 2.15 2.58 -8.76
CA PRO A 102 1.80 2.14 -10.10
C PRO A 102 0.45 2.74 -10.51
N LYS A 103 0.45 3.56 -11.57
CA LYS A 103 -0.76 4.27 -12.04
C LYS A 103 -1.97 3.36 -12.28
N ALA A 104 -1.72 2.12 -12.71
CA ALA A 104 -2.76 1.12 -12.93
C ALA A 104 -3.64 0.88 -11.68
N LEU A 105 -3.05 1.00 -10.48
CA LEU A 105 -3.78 0.86 -9.22
C LEU A 105 -4.76 2.01 -8.99
N LEU A 106 -4.41 3.23 -9.43
CA LEU A 106 -5.16 4.43 -9.10
C LEU A 106 -6.55 4.45 -9.77
N HIS A 107 -6.73 3.69 -10.85
CA HIS A 107 -7.95 3.71 -11.64
C HIS A 107 -9.15 2.99 -11.00
N SER A 108 -8.90 2.01 -10.12
CA SER A 108 -9.96 1.19 -9.49
C SER A 108 -10.26 1.60 -8.04
N LEU A 109 -9.55 2.59 -7.50
CA LEU A 109 -9.68 2.98 -6.11
C LEU A 109 -11.02 3.67 -5.83
N LEU A 110 -11.65 3.23 -4.74
CA LEU A 110 -12.76 3.90 -4.08
C LEU A 110 -12.28 4.82 -2.95
N SER A 111 -11.10 4.50 -2.38
CA SER A 111 -10.50 5.23 -1.28
C SER A 111 -8.98 5.30 -1.40
N LEU A 112 -8.42 6.50 -1.26
CA LEU A 112 -6.99 6.75 -1.17
C LEU A 112 -6.66 7.59 0.07
N LYS A 113 -5.79 7.07 0.93
CA LYS A 113 -5.26 7.78 2.10
C LYS A 113 -3.74 7.83 2.03
N VAL A 114 -3.16 9.03 2.03
CA VAL A 114 -1.71 9.25 2.01
C VAL A 114 -1.37 10.29 3.08
N LEU A 115 -0.79 9.86 4.20
CA LEU A 115 -0.47 10.73 5.34
C LEU A 115 1.00 10.59 5.73
N ASP A 116 1.66 11.69 6.06
CA ASP A 116 3.07 11.70 6.47
C ASP A 116 3.98 11.01 5.42
N CYS A 117 3.61 11.17 4.13
CA CYS A 117 4.33 10.64 2.97
C CYS A 117 4.65 11.78 1.99
N PRO A 118 5.50 12.76 2.36
CA PRO A 118 5.64 14.05 1.69
C PRO A 118 5.84 13.96 0.17
N LYS A 119 6.70 13.05 -0.30
CA LYS A 119 6.98 12.88 -1.75
C LYS A 119 5.77 12.37 -2.52
N LEU A 120 5.01 11.44 -1.95
CA LEU A 120 3.78 10.92 -2.57
C LEU A 120 2.63 11.93 -2.48
N GLU A 121 2.52 12.65 -1.37
CA GLU A 121 1.52 13.71 -1.18
C GLU A 121 1.67 14.83 -2.21
N GLU A 122 2.91 15.23 -2.53
CA GLU A 122 3.18 16.22 -3.58
C GLU A 122 2.57 15.80 -4.92
N ARG A 123 2.70 14.51 -5.28
CA ARG A 123 2.11 13.96 -6.51
C ARG A 123 0.60 13.84 -6.46
N CYS A 124 0.03 13.58 -5.29
CA CYS A 124 -1.42 13.55 -5.06
C CYS A 124 -2.05 14.94 -4.95
N SER A 125 -1.26 16.02 -4.85
CA SER A 125 -1.77 17.38 -4.79
C SER A 125 -2.53 17.79 -6.07
N LYS A 126 -3.35 18.85 -6.04
CA LYS A 126 -4.11 19.33 -7.22
C LYS A 126 -3.24 19.67 -8.44
N ARG A 127 -1.98 20.02 -8.21
CA ARG A 127 -0.98 20.30 -9.25
C ARG A 127 -0.03 19.12 -9.48
N GLY A 128 -0.17 18.08 -8.68
CA GLY A 128 0.63 16.88 -8.74
C GLY A 128 0.23 15.97 -9.91
N SER A 129 1.17 15.13 -10.30
CA SER A 129 1.04 14.27 -11.48
C SER A 129 -0.06 13.19 -11.36
N TYR A 130 -0.53 12.89 -10.15
CA TYR A 130 -1.59 11.91 -9.93
C TYR A 130 -2.98 12.50 -9.93
N TRP A 131 -3.12 13.82 -9.78
CA TRP A 131 -4.43 14.47 -9.71
C TRP A 131 -5.42 14.02 -10.80
N PRO A 132 -5.03 13.91 -12.09
CA PRO A 132 -5.96 13.46 -13.13
C PRO A 132 -6.49 12.02 -12.92
N HIS A 133 -5.73 11.18 -12.22
CA HIS A 133 -6.05 9.79 -11.96
C HIS A 133 -6.88 9.65 -10.67
N ILE A 134 -6.53 10.42 -9.64
CA ILE A 134 -7.14 10.28 -8.31
C ILE A 134 -8.35 11.20 -8.11
N SER A 135 -8.51 12.26 -8.90
CA SER A 135 -9.60 13.26 -8.72
C SER A 135 -11.02 12.70 -8.81
N ARG A 136 -11.19 11.49 -9.35
CA ARG A 136 -12.48 10.78 -9.45
C ARG A 136 -12.72 9.78 -8.32
N ILE A 137 -11.72 9.54 -7.47
CA ILE A 137 -11.85 8.64 -6.32
C ILE A 137 -12.85 9.26 -5.33
N PRO A 138 -13.88 8.53 -4.90
CA PRO A 138 -14.91 9.03 -3.99
C PRO A 138 -14.36 9.57 -2.66
N TYR A 139 -13.32 8.92 -2.12
CA TYR A 139 -12.72 9.32 -0.86
C TYR A 139 -11.20 9.49 -1.00
N ILE A 140 -10.72 10.71 -0.77
CA ILE A 140 -9.29 11.05 -0.81
C ILE A 140 -8.95 11.79 0.47
N ARG A 141 -7.96 11.28 1.20
CA ARG A 141 -7.41 11.94 2.37
C ARG A 141 -5.90 12.04 2.22
N THR A 142 -5.39 13.26 2.15
CA THR A 142 -3.95 13.54 2.25
C THR A 142 -3.71 14.58 3.32
N GLN A 143 -2.51 14.65 3.92
CA GLN A 143 -2.22 15.62 4.99
C GLN A 143 -2.44 17.07 4.55
N HIS A 144 -2.33 17.32 3.23
CA HIS A 144 -2.64 18.59 2.58
C HIS A 144 -3.98 18.61 1.81
N ALA A 145 -4.74 17.51 1.79
CA ALA A 145 -6.10 17.52 1.28
C ALA A 145 -7.06 17.89 2.41
N TRP A 146 -7.41 19.18 2.39
CA TRP A 146 -8.69 19.77 2.79
C TRP A 146 -9.38 19.11 4.00
N ASN A 147 -9.40 19.87 5.09
CA ASN A 147 -10.54 19.92 6.00
C ASN A 147 -11.80 20.29 5.18
N HIS A 148 -12.38 19.32 4.47
CA HIS A 148 -13.81 19.28 4.26
C HIS A 148 -14.31 18.22 5.23
N GLU A 149 -14.50 18.68 6.47
CA GLU A 149 -15.77 18.44 7.13
C GLU A 149 -16.85 18.77 6.08
N VAL A 150 -17.25 17.74 5.33
CA VAL A 150 -18.50 17.81 4.60
C VAL A 150 -19.51 17.92 5.72
N ASP A 151 -20.03 19.14 5.87
CA ASP A 151 -21.23 19.44 6.62
C ASP A 151 -22.25 18.38 6.17
N MET A 152 -22.35 17.26 6.90
CA MET A 152 -23.50 16.39 6.89
C MET A 152 -24.60 17.16 7.62
N LYS A 153 -25.04 18.26 7.00
CA LYS A 153 -26.34 18.84 7.32
C LYS A 153 -27.38 18.09 6.50
N THR A 154 -28.02 17.22 7.26
CA THR A 154 -29.44 16.85 7.18
C THR A 154 -30.33 17.92 6.54
#